data_AF-A0A949S808-F1
#
_entry.id   AF-A0A949S808-F1
#
_cell.length_a   1.000
_cell.length_b   1.000
_cell.length_c   1.000
_cell.angle_alpha   90.00
_cell.angle_beta   90.00
_cell.angle_gamma   90.00
#
_symmetry.space_group_name_H-M   'P 1'
#
loop_
_entity.id
_entity.type
_entity.pdbx_description
1 polymer ?
#
loop_
_entity_poly.entity_id
_entity_poly.type
_entity_poly.pdbx_seq_one_letter_code
_entity_poly.pdbx_strand_id
1 'polypeptide(L)'
;MKLFLIAILFLYSKIITAETKVIVALSTTIQDELNLADCFVAGYESEGRNWTGAIRIFEHVSNGIPLYQGIMNLARDSGYTLVLRNSKIQDGEFNYDSSYANGIQLVVCAGSNLYRSNTQSAPLSTYIICGAGRTENVTGYRCEFYDEHPYSQFNISVITDSSGFAKITLATPTFLYDSTVSGYQKIEFFSVDGFANNPSGLIVNHKFYNDGFYNKFRIRHSLSTGSYSGGGYIRAYYQSYSHAYIAGKLAAIKDSLNCSWWEARYRMRQTASHEGNFNEFDGYGKPDLSAAINFSGEIPEDPFKLGQVGVLTATRRDNKVSIAFDTVPGAILYELYDNSVLLQTVTQSLATSYITSQIPLVFNTQRNKRGVRHDYWYRALRLSEETPESKKVSIPYYKFRKIKLR
;
A
#
# COMPACT_ATOMS: atom_id res chain seq x y z
N MET A 1 43.43 -41.57 28.05
CA MET A 1 42.70 -41.93 26.81
C MET A 1 41.54 -40.94 26.68
N LYS A 2 41.54 -40.18 25.58
CA LYS A 2 40.64 -39.05 25.31
C LYS A 2 39.20 -39.53 25.13
N LEU A 3 38.25 -38.89 25.80
CA LEU A 3 36.89 -38.75 25.28
C LEU A 3 36.39 -37.34 25.62
N PHE A 4 36.68 -36.44 24.70
CA PHE A 4 36.07 -35.14 24.58
C PHE A 4 34.61 -35.37 24.17
N LEU A 5 33.68 -35.32 25.13
CA LEU A 5 32.26 -35.27 24.84
C LEU A 5 31.93 -33.81 24.50
N ILE A 6 32.13 -33.43 23.24
CA ILE A 6 31.58 -32.20 22.68
C ILE A 6 30.07 -32.43 22.62
N ALA A 7 29.37 -31.99 23.66
CA ALA A 7 27.95 -31.73 23.59
C ALA A 7 27.77 -30.62 22.55
N ILE A 8 27.51 -31.01 21.31
CA ILE A 8 26.98 -30.13 20.29
C ILE A 8 25.63 -29.66 20.83
N LEU A 9 25.63 -28.49 21.47
CA LEU A 9 24.43 -27.66 21.59
C LEU A 9 24.01 -27.37 20.15
N PHE A 10 23.16 -28.23 19.58
CA PHE A 10 22.22 -27.79 18.57
C PHE A 10 21.32 -26.78 19.28
N LEU A 11 21.74 -25.52 19.26
CA LEU A 11 20.82 -24.39 19.25
C LEU A 11 19.85 -24.70 18.10
N TYR A 12 18.73 -25.34 18.45
CA TYR A 12 17.49 -25.14 17.75
C TYR A 12 17.22 -23.63 17.86
N SER A 13 17.83 -22.85 16.99
CA SER A 13 17.17 -21.65 16.52
C SER A 13 15.92 -22.19 15.85
N LYS A 14 14.84 -22.25 16.63
CA LYS A 14 13.51 -22.19 16.07
C LYS A 14 13.54 -20.87 15.30
N ILE A 15 13.85 -20.95 14.01
CA ILE A 15 13.63 -19.87 13.07
C ILE A 15 12.12 -19.70 13.15
N ILE A 16 11.69 -18.86 14.08
CA ILE A 16 10.36 -18.28 14.05
C ILE A 16 10.50 -17.26 12.91
N THR A 17 10.50 -17.76 11.67
CA THR A 17 10.10 -16.93 10.54
C THR A 17 8.71 -16.49 10.92
N ALA A 18 8.56 -15.23 11.32
CA ALA A 18 7.27 -14.64 11.57
C ALA A 18 6.56 -14.60 10.21
N GLU A 19 5.88 -15.68 9.87
CA GLU A 19 5.12 -15.80 8.63
C GLU A 19 4.11 -14.66 8.59
N THR A 20 3.99 -14.04 7.42
CA THR A 20 2.98 -13.01 7.20
C THR A 20 1.60 -13.58 7.53
N LYS A 21 0.79 -12.80 8.26
CA LYS A 21 -0.63 -13.10 8.49
C LYS A 21 -1.45 -12.02 7.82
N VAL A 22 -2.49 -12.45 7.11
CA VAL A 22 -3.26 -11.60 6.19
C VAL A 22 -4.69 -11.45 6.68
N ILE A 23 -5.17 -10.20 6.71
CA ILE A 23 -6.60 -9.91 6.76
C ILE A 23 -7.08 -9.54 5.37
N VAL A 24 -8.19 -10.13 4.92
CA VAL A 24 -8.93 -9.72 3.73
C VAL A 24 -10.19 -9.02 4.18
N ALA A 25 -10.32 -7.73 3.85
CA ALA A 25 -11.50 -6.92 4.14
C ALA A 25 -12.32 -6.72 2.86
N LEU A 26 -13.38 -7.51 2.70
CA LEU A 26 -14.28 -7.44 1.55
C LEU A 26 -15.40 -6.44 1.80
N SER A 27 -15.58 -5.52 0.87
CA SER A 27 -16.77 -4.64 0.82
C SER A 27 -18.06 -5.42 0.49
N THR A 28 -17.90 -6.62 -0.05
CA THR A 28 -18.94 -7.55 -0.53
C THR A 28 -18.87 -8.87 0.25
N THR A 29 -19.29 -9.98 -0.34
CA THR A 29 -19.16 -11.34 0.22
C THR A 29 -18.00 -12.09 -0.44
N ILE A 30 -17.57 -13.18 0.19
CA ILE A 30 -16.63 -14.15 -0.38
C ILE A 30 -17.23 -14.84 -1.61
N GLN A 31 -18.56 -14.96 -1.68
CA GLN A 31 -19.25 -15.54 -2.82
C GLN A 31 -19.08 -14.68 -4.08
N ASP A 32 -18.88 -13.37 -3.92
CA ASP A 32 -18.60 -12.44 -5.02
C ASP A 32 -17.11 -12.42 -5.40
N GLU A 33 -16.23 -12.95 -4.56
CA GLU A 33 -14.75 -12.85 -4.64
C GLU A 33 -14.07 -14.21 -4.37
N LEU A 34 -14.67 -15.30 -4.88
CA LEU A 34 -14.32 -16.69 -4.52
C LEU A 34 -12.83 -17.01 -4.63
N ASN A 35 -12.14 -16.41 -5.60
CA ASN A 35 -10.75 -16.70 -5.91
C ASN A 35 -9.77 -15.73 -5.27
N LEU A 36 -10.20 -14.75 -4.46
CA LEU A 36 -9.32 -13.71 -3.94
C LEU A 36 -8.21 -14.28 -3.03
N ALA A 37 -8.58 -15.17 -2.10
CA ALA A 37 -7.60 -15.82 -1.23
C ALA A 37 -6.63 -16.70 -2.05
N ASP A 38 -7.14 -17.45 -3.02
CA ASP A 38 -6.32 -18.28 -3.89
C ASP A 38 -5.39 -17.45 -4.78
N CYS A 39 -5.81 -16.25 -5.22
CA CYS A 39 -4.93 -15.32 -5.91
C CYS A 39 -3.78 -14.88 -5.02
N PHE A 40 -4.03 -14.57 -3.75
CA PHE A 40 -2.97 -14.25 -2.81
C PHE A 40 -1.97 -15.39 -2.69
N VAL A 41 -2.46 -16.61 -2.45
CA VAL A 41 -1.61 -17.82 -2.34
C VAL A 41 -0.81 -18.03 -3.62
N ALA A 42 -1.46 -18.00 -4.79
CA ALA A 42 -0.78 -18.16 -6.07
C ALA A 42 0.32 -17.10 -6.30
N GLY A 43 0.11 -15.87 -5.82
CA GLY A 43 1.12 -14.81 -5.89
C GLY A 43 2.31 -15.07 -4.97
N TYR A 44 2.06 -15.57 -3.77
CA TYR A 44 3.12 -15.96 -2.83
C TYR A 44 3.95 -17.14 -3.34
N GLU A 45 3.28 -18.11 -3.96
CA GLU A 45 3.85 -19.37 -4.42
C GLU A 45 4.39 -19.33 -5.87
N SER A 46 4.32 -18.17 -6.55
CA SER A 46 4.61 -18.09 -7.99
C SER A 46 6.04 -18.48 -8.39
N GLU A 47 6.96 -18.54 -7.43
CA GLU A 47 8.37 -18.98 -7.61
C GLU A 47 8.67 -20.29 -6.85
N GLY A 48 7.69 -21.19 -6.77
CA GLY A 48 7.83 -22.53 -6.18
C GLY A 48 7.89 -22.56 -4.65
N ARG A 49 7.41 -21.49 -4.00
CA ARG A 49 7.29 -21.39 -2.54
C ARG A 49 5.99 -22.05 -2.08
N ASN A 50 5.88 -22.32 -0.78
CA ASN A 50 4.64 -22.81 -0.16
C ASN A 50 4.15 -21.79 0.86
N TRP A 51 2.89 -21.40 0.76
CA TRP A 51 2.21 -20.58 1.74
C TRP A 51 1.76 -21.42 2.93
N THR A 52 2.19 -21.02 4.13
CA THR A 52 1.85 -21.69 5.40
C THR A 52 1.17 -20.75 6.40
N GLY A 53 1.08 -19.46 6.06
CA GLY A 53 0.49 -18.43 6.91
C GLY A 53 -1.03 -18.49 7.03
N ALA A 54 -1.59 -17.55 7.78
CA ALA A 54 -3.03 -17.47 8.03
C ALA A 54 -3.70 -16.34 7.21
N ILE A 55 -4.84 -16.65 6.60
CA ILE A 55 -5.73 -15.67 5.95
C ILE A 55 -7.02 -15.59 6.75
N ARG A 56 -7.40 -14.39 7.18
CA ARG A 56 -8.68 -14.12 7.85
C ARG A 56 -9.53 -13.19 7.01
N ILE A 57 -10.75 -13.62 6.69
CA ILE A 57 -11.65 -12.88 5.81
C ILE A 57 -12.75 -12.19 6.65
N PHE A 58 -13.01 -10.93 6.33
CA PHE A 58 -14.16 -10.16 6.83
C PHE A 58 -14.99 -9.71 5.64
N GLU A 59 -16.29 -9.95 5.71
CA GLU A 59 -17.26 -9.59 4.68
C GLU A 59 -18.04 -8.33 5.08
N HIS A 60 -18.65 -7.66 4.10
CA HIS A 60 -19.47 -6.46 4.30
C HIS A 60 -18.75 -5.33 5.03
N VAL A 61 -17.43 -5.22 4.83
CA VAL A 61 -16.61 -4.13 5.36
C VAL A 61 -16.96 -2.84 4.62
N SER A 62 -17.87 -2.06 5.22
CA SER A 62 -18.25 -0.74 4.72
C SER A 62 -17.04 0.17 4.53
N ASN A 63 -17.17 1.16 3.64
CA ASN A 63 -16.09 2.11 3.42
C ASN A 63 -15.80 3.04 4.61
N GLY A 64 -16.71 3.11 5.59
CA GLY A 64 -16.62 4.04 6.71
C GLY A 64 -15.50 3.75 7.71
N ILE A 65 -15.02 4.84 8.33
CA ILE A 65 -13.91 4.90 9.30
C ILE A 65 -14.02 3.87 10.44
N PRO A 66 -15.15 3.72 11.15
CA PRO A 66 -15.16 2.96 12.41
C PRO A 66 -14.85 1.47 12.20
N LEU A 67 -15.42 0.87 11.16
CA LEU A 67 -15.23 -0.55 10.89
C LEU A 67 -13.83 -0.83 10.38
N TYR A 68 -13.32 0.04 9.51
CA TYR A 68 -11.98 -0.10 8.97
C TYR A 68 -10.89 0.12 10.03
N GLN A 69 -11.08 1.09 10.94
CA GLN A 69 -10.21 1.27 12.11
C GLN A 69 -10.23 0.04 13.02
N GLY A 70 -11.40 -0.57 13.20
CA GLY A 70 -11.54 -1.83 13.93
C GLY A 70 -10.69 -2.95 13.33
N ILE A 71 -10.66 -3.08 12.00
CA ILE A 71 -9.83 -4.06 11.30
C ILE A 71 -8.34 -3.78 11.49
N MET A 72 -7.91 -2.53 11.36
CA MET A 72 -6.50 -2.16 11.55
C MET A 72 -6.04 -2.36 13.01
N ASN A 73 -6.90 -2.01 13.97
CA ASN A 73 -6.63 -2.29 15.39
C ASN A 73 -6.54 -3.79 15.65
N LEU A 74 -7.48 -4.57 15.10
CA LEU A 74 -7.43 -6.03 15.21
C LEU A 74 -6.16 -6.61 14.60
N ALA A 75 -5.76 -6.10 13.42
CA ALA A 75 -4.54 -6.53 12.75
C ALA A 75 -3.33 -6.32 13.67
N ARG A 76 -3.18 -5.10 14.22
CA ARG A 76 -2.13 -4.77 15.19
C ARG A 76 -2.17 -5.69 16.40
N ASP A 77 -3.33 -5.80 17.05
CA ASP A 77 -3.48 -6.48 18.34
C ASP A 77 -3.36 -8.01 18.21
N SER A 78 -3.59 -8.56 17.01
CA SER A 78 -3.50 -10.00 16.72
C SER A 78 -2.26 -10.40 15.90
N GLY A 79 -1.35 -9.46 15.64
CA GLY A 79 -0.09 -9.70 14.92
C GLY A 79 -0.26 -10.01 13.43
N TYR A 80 -1.29 -9.46 12.78
CA TYR A 80 -1.41 -9.44 11.32
C TYR A 80 -0.61 -8.28 10.76
N THR A 81 0.17 -8.55 9.72
CA THR A 81 1.10 -7.59 9.11
C THR A 81 0.65 -7.13 7.73
N LEU A 82 -0.40 -7.74 7.17
CA LEU A 82 -0.93 -7.41 5.85
C LEU A 82 -2.45 -7.32 5.88
N VAL A 83 -3.00 -6.26 5.29
CA VAL A 83 -4.44 -6.08 5.08
C VAL A 83 -4.71 -5.86 3.60
N LEU A 84 -5.62 -6.64 3.03
CA LEU A 84 -6.10 -6.53 1.65
C LEU A 84 -7.49 -5.94 1.64
N ARG A 85 -7.79 -5.08 0.66
CA ARG A 85 -9.12 -4.52 0.45
C ARG A 85 -9.51 -4.59 -1.02
N ASN A 86 -10.65 -5.22 -1.30
CA ASN A 86 -11.15 -5.41 -2.67
C ASN A 86 -11.82 -4.15 -3.27
N SER A 87 -11.79 -3.02 -2.57
CA SER A 87 -12.36 -1.74 -3.01
C SER A 87 -11.31 -0.64 -2.98
N LYS A 88 -11.56 0.48 -3.67
CA LYS A 88 -10.78 1.70 -3.41
C LYS A 88 -10.98 2.19 -1.99
N ILE A 89 -9.98 2.95 -1.56
CA ILE A 89 -10.04 3.88 -0.44
C ILE A 89 -10.85 5.12 -0.86
N GLN A 90 -11.68 5.64 0.04
CA GLN A 90 -12.30 6.96 -0.13
C GLN A 90 -11.36 8.04 0.44
N ASP A 91 -11.18 9.13 -0.31
CA ASP A 91 -10.27 10.22 0.08
C ASP A 91 -10.67 10.83 1.42
N GLY A 92 -9.70 11.08 2.30
CA GLY A 92 -9.88 11.86 3.53
C GLY A 92 -10.31 11.08 4.78
N GLU A 93 -10.48 9.75 4.70
CA GLU A 93 -11.16 9.01 5.77
C GLU A 93 -10.24 8.22 6.73
N PHE A 94 -8.93 8.08 6.47
CA PHE A 94 -8.10 7.23 7.33
C PHE A 94 -6.63 7.64 7.41
N ASN A 95 -6.05 7.56 8.62
CA ASN A 95 -4.62 7.75 8.84
C ASN A 95 -3.87 6.44 8.53
N TYR A 96 -3.61 6.16 7.25
CA TYR A 96 -2.88 4.96 6.83
C TYR A 96 -1.45 4.90 7.34
N ASP A 97 -0.84 6.07 7.56
CA ASP A 97 0.49 6.18 8.14
C ASP A 97 0.55 5.54 9.53
N SER A 98 -0.57 5.60 10.27
CA SER A 98 -0.74 4.92 11.55
C SER A 98 -0.54 3.42 11.47
N SER A 99 -1.16 2.78 10.50
CA SER A 99 -1.13 1.33 10.36
C SER A 99 0.22 0.88 9.83
N TYR A 100 0.79 1.62 8.87
CA TYR A 100 2.10 1.32 8.32
C TYR A 100 3.21 1.34 9.38
N ALA A 101 3.24 2.35 10.24
CA ALA A 101 4.22 2.41 11.34
C ALA A 101 3.95 1.40 12.46
N ASN A 102 2.75 0.80 12.52
CA ASN A 102 2.51 -0.40 13.33
C ASN A 102 2.95 -1.71 12.63
N GLY A 103 3.69 -1.62 11.51
CA GLY A 103 4.16 -2.77 10.74
C GLY A 103 3.09 -3.42 9.87
N ILE A 104 1.97 -2.74 9.62
CA ILE A 104 0.84 -3.25 8.84
C ILE A 104 0.84 -2.63 7.44
N GLN A 105 1.10 -3.44 6.42
CA GLN A 105 0.97 -3.00 5.03
C GLN A 105 -0.49 -3.11 4.59
N LEU A 106 -1.02 -2.03 4.03
CA LEU A 106 -2.30 -2.04 3.34
C LEU A 106 -2.09 -2.17 1.83
N VAL A 107 -2.81 -3.08 1.18
CA VAL A 107 -2.88 -3.22 -0.28
C VAL A 107 -4.34 -3.11 -0.73
N VAL A 108 -4.60 -2.23 -1.69
CA VAL A 108 -5.95 -1.93 -2.19
C VAL A 108 -6.01 -1.94 -3.71
N CYS A 109 -7.23 -2.13 -4.23
CA CYS A 109 -7.53 -1.92 -5.64
C CYS A 109 -7.43 -0.43 -6.00
N ALA A 110 -7.04 -0.13 -7.24
CA ALA A 110 -7.07 1.25 -7.75
C ALA A 110 -8.48 1.86 -7.80
N GLY A 111 -9.53 1.04 -7.82
CA GLY A 111 -10.89 1.48 -7.49
C GLY A 111 -11.91 1.51 -8.60
N SER A 112 -11.50 1.12 -9.80
CA SER A 112 -12.36 1.00 -10.96
C SER A 112 -11.64 0.20 -12.03
N ASN A 113 -12.37 -0.74 -12.60
CA ASN A 113 -11.96 -1.47 -13.80
C ASN A 113 -12.25 -0.66 -15.09
N LEU A 114 -12.76 0.58 -14.99
CA LEU A 114 -12.96 1.46 -16.15
C LEU A 114 -11.61 1.94 -16.69
N TYR A 115 -11.19 1.50 -17.87
CA TYR A 115 -9.90 1.90 -18.44
C TYR A 115 -9.69 3.42 -18.47
N ARG A 116 -8.60 3.89 -17.83
CA ARG A 116 -8.14 5.31 -17.80
C ARG A 116 -9.20 6.34 -17.39
N SER A 117 -10.10 5.99 -16.46
CA SER A 117 -11.22 6.86 -16.07
C SER A 117 -10.88 8.06 -15.17
N ASN A 118 -9.74 8.10 -14.47
CA ASN A 118 -9.44 9.17 -13.51
C ASN A 118 -7.93 9.33 -13.20
N THR A 119 -7.48 10.59 -13.09
CA THR A 119 -6.13 10.96 -12.61
C THR A 119 -6.18 11.33 -11.13
N GLN A 120 -6.26 10.36 -10.22
CA GLN A 120 -5.96 10.65 -8.82
C GLN A 120 -4.44 10.67 -8.60
N SER A 121 -3.94 11.77 -8.02
CA SER A 121 -2.56 11.90 -7.55
C SER A 121 -2.48 11.55 -6.07
N ALA A 122 -2.74 10.30 -5.70
CA ALA A 122 -2.43 9.88 -4.33
C ALA A 122 -0.91 9.71 -4.21
N PRO A 123 -0.23 10.36 -3.26
CA PRO A 123 1.13 9.98 -2.92
C PRO A 123 1.12 8.53 -2.43
N LEU A 124 1.86 7.66 -3.12
CA LEU A 124 1.92 6.20 -2.90
C LEU A 124 2.69 5.81 -1.63
N SER A 125 2.63 6.62 -0.57
CA SER A 125 3.56 6.55 0.55
C SER A 125 3.31 5.32 1.44
N THR A 126 2.12 5.17 2.03
CA THR A 126 1.91 4.22 3.15
C THR A 126 0.97 3.05 2.86
N TYR A 127 0.32 3.03 1.71
CA TYR A 127 -0.45 1.89 1.20
C TYR A 127 -0.12 1.65 -0.28
N ILE A 128 -0.41 0.44 -0.75
CA ILE A 128 -0.14 0.01 -2.13
C ILE A 128 -1.44 0.03 -2.90
N ILE A 129 -1.43 0.69 -4.06
CA ILE A 129 -2.54 0.67 -4.99
C ILE A 129 -2.19 -0.26 -6.14
N CYS A 130 -3.06 -1.23 -6.42
CA CYS A 130 -2.85 -2.22 -7.47
C CYS A 130 -3.83 -2.06 -8.63
N GLY A 131 -3.28 -2.08 -9.83
CA GLY A 131 -4.01 -2.24 -11.08
C GLY A 131 -4.13 -3.72 -11.48
N ALA A 132 -4.70 -3.96 -12.64
CA ALA A 132 -4.83 -5.27 -13.25
C ALA A 132 -4.43 -5.17 -14.73
N GLY A 133 -3.79 -6.20 -15.25
CA GLY A 133 -3.40 -6.26 -16.66
C GLY A 133 -2.19 -7.13 -16.93
N ARG A 134 -2.00 -7.53 -18.19
CA ARG A 134 -0.90 -8.40 -18.60
C ARG A 134 0.32 -7.63 -19.09
N THR A 135 0.10 -6.71 -20.04
CA THR A 135 1.15 -5.93 -20.73
C THR A 135 1.09 -4.44 -20.40
N GLU A 136 -0.08 -3.94 -20.03
CA GLU A 136 -0.33 -2.58 -19.52
C GLU A 136 -1.35 -2.68 -18.38
N ASN A 137 -1.39 -1.69 -17.50
CA ASN A 137 -2.50 -1.52 -16.57
C ASN A 137 -3.76 -1.19 -17.36
N VAL A 138 -4.74 -2.09 -17.34
CA VAL A 138 -6.00 -1.93 -18.07
C VAL A 138 -7.11 -1.33 -17.20
N THR A 139 -6.73 -0.72 -16.07
CA THR A 139 -7.68 -0.19 -15.09
C THR A 139 -7.68 1.34 -15.04
N GLY A 140 -8.56 1.90 -14.20
CA GLY A 140 -8.94 3.31 -14.33
C GLY A 140 -8.11 4.35 -13.64
N TYR A 141 -7.20 3.93 -12.76
CA TYR A 141 -6.51 4.82 -11.84
C TYR A 141 -5.02 4.50 -11.81
N ARG A 142 -4.24 5.48 -11.34
CA ARG A 142 -2.83 5.32 -11.03
C ARG A 142 -2.65 4.16 -10.05
N CYS A 143 -1.68 3.31 -10.32
CA CYS A 143 -1.29 2.21 -9.44
C CYS A 143 0.20 2.28 -9.14
N GLU A 144 0.64 1.56 -8.12
CA GLU A 144 2.04 1.27 -7.87
C GLU A 144 2.51 0.10 -8.73
N PHE A 145 1.67 -0.92 -8.85
CA PHE A 145 1.91 -2.14 -9.64
C PHE A 145 0.63 -2.59 -10.34
N TYR A 146 0.77 -3.30 -11.46
CA TYR A 146 -0.31 -4.07 -12.06
C TYR A 146 0.16 -5.49 -12.33
N ASP A 147 -0.75 -6.45 -12.35
CA ASP A 147 -0.44 -7.81 -12.80
C ASP A 147 -1.71 -8.52 -13.25
N GLU A 148 -1.52 -9.65 -13.89
CA GLU A 148 -2.55 -10.59 -14.28
C GLU A 148 -2.69 -11.66 -13.20
N HIS A 149 -3.89 -11.80 -12.64
CA HIS A 149 -4.21 -12.89 -11.72
C HIS A 149 -4.38 -14.22 -12.48
N PRO A 150 -4.14 -15.38 -11.83
CA PRO A 150 -4.16 -16.69 -12.51
C PRO A 150 -5.53 -17.11 -13.06
N TYR A 151 -6.62 -16.52 -12.54
CA TYR A 151 -8.00 -16.81 -12.96
C TYR A 151 -8.54 -15.85 -14.04
N SER A 152 -7.67 -15.23 -14.84
CA SER A 152 -8.07 -14.21 -15.84
C SER A 152 -8.70 -14.82 -17.10
N GLN A 153 -8.43 -16.09 -17.38
CA GLN A 153 -8.77 -16.72 -18.66
C GLN A 153 -10.15 -17.39 -18.65
N PHE A 154 -10.96 -17.10 -19.68
CA PHE A 154 -12.30 -17.67 -19.84
C PHE A 154 -12.53 -18.14 -21.28
N ASN A 155 -12.94 -19.39 -21.45
CA ASN A 155 -13.19 -19.96 -22.77
C ASN A 155 -14.47 -19.38 -23.39
N ILE A 156 -14.40 -19.04 -24.67
CA ILE A 156 -15.56 -18.56 -25.42
C ILE A 156 -16.34 -19.77 -25.92
N SER A 157 -17.65 -19.78 -25.69
CA SER A 157 -18.56 -20.81 -26.23
C SER A 157 -19.23 -20.35 -27.51
N VAL A 158 -19.66 -19.09 -27.57
CA VAL A 158 -20.45 -18.55 -28.69
C VAL A 158 -20.07 -17.10 -28.94
N ILE A 159 -19.94 -16.74 -30.22
CA ILE A 159 -19.87 -15.36 -30.69
C ILE A 159 -20.94 -15.17 -31.76
N THR A 160 -21.79 -14.17 -31.59
CA THR A 160 -22.80 -13.78 -32.60
C THR A 160 -22.69 -12.31 -32.93
N ASP A 161 -22.65 -11.97 -34.22
CA ASP A 161 -22.74 -10.58 -34.68
C ASP A 161 -24.20 -10.08 -34.62
N SER A 162 -24.40 -8.84 -34.16
CA SER A 162 -25.68 -8.14 -34.28
C SER A 162 -25.44 -6.64 -34.44
N SER A 163 -25.66 -6.13 -35.66
CA SER A 163 -25.77 -4.69 -35.95
C SER A 163 -24.62 -3.84 -35.40
N GLY A 164 -23.37 -4.24 -35.67
CA GLY A 164 -22.16 -3.50 -35.25
C GLY A 164 -21.70 -3.82 -33.82
N PHE A 165 -22.23 -4.88 -33.22
CA PHE A 165 -21.79 -5.42 -31.93
C PHE A 165 -21.62 -6.93 -32.03
N ALA A 166 -20.57 -7.46 -31.41
CA ALA A 166 -20.44 -8.89 -31.17
C ALA A 166 -20.94 -9.22 -29.76
N LYS A 167 -21.85 -10.17 -29.64
CA LYS A 167 -22.26 -10.77 -28.35
C LYS A 167 -21.40 -12.00 -28.11
N ILE A 168 -20.85 -12.10 -26.91
CA ILE A 168 -19.95 -13.18 -26.48
C ILE A 168 -20.63 -13.93 -25.35
N THR A 169 -20.58 -15.25 -25.40
CA THR A 169 -20.99 -16.15 -24.30
C THR A 169 -19.79 -16.99 -23.88
N LEU A 170 -19.50 -17.03 -22.58
CA LEU A 170 -18.44 -17.85 -22.02
C LEU A 170 -18.95 -19.25 -21.66
N ALA A 171 -18.07 -20.24 -21.78
CA ALA A 171 -18.39 -21.65 -21.57
C ALA A 171 -18.74 -21.97 -20.11
N THR A 172 -18.14 -21.26 -19.17
CA THR A 172 -18.44 -21.37 -17.74
C THR A 172 -19.21 -20.15 -17.26
N PRO A 173 -20.15 -20.31 -16.32
CA PRO A 173 -20.64 -19.19 -15.53
C PRO A 173 -19.44 -18.50 -14.87
N THR A 174 -19.33 -17.20 -15.05
CA THR A 174 -18.25 -16.40 -14.49
C THR A 174 -18.86 -15.19 -13.82
N PHE A 175 -18.29 -14.75 -12.71
CA PHE A 175 -18.71 -13.52 -12.07
C PHE A 175 -18.14 -12.31 -12.85
N LEU A 176 -18.59 -12.09 -14.08
CA LEU A 176 -18.37 -10.81 -14.78
C LEU A 176 -19.34 -9.78 -14.18
N TYR A 177 -19.06 -9.34 -12.96
CA TYR A 177 -19.91 -8.38 -12.25
C TYR A 177 -19.61 -6.94 -12.71
N ASP A 178 -20.59 -6.30 -13.36
CA ASP A 178 -20.93 -4.89 -13.14
C ASP A 178 -22.35 -4.65 -13.66
N SER A 179 -23.32 -4.60 -12.75
CA SER A 179 -24.75 -4.49 -13.05
C SER A 179 -25.22 -3.07 -13.34
N THR A 180 -24.36 -2.05 -13.23
CA THR A 180 -24.84 -0.64 -13.27
C THR A 180 -23.96 0.34 -14.04
N VAL A 181 -22.68 0.05 -14.28
CA VAL A 181 -21.81 0.98 -15.02
C VAL A 181 -21.69 0.55 -16.49
N SER A 182 -22.25 1.36 -17.40
CA SER A 182 -21.81 1.32 -18.80
C SER A 182 -20.33 1.71 -18.80
N GLY A 183 -19.44 0.73 -18.95
CA GLY A 183 -18.09 0.88 -18.42
C GLY A 183 -17.02 0.13 -19.19
N TYR A 184 -16.01 0.88 -19.59
CA TYR A 184 -14.89 0.55 -20.48
C TYR A 184 -13.90 -0.45 -19.87
N GLN A 185 -14.35 -1.62 -19.40
CA GLN A 185 -13.42 -2.69 -19.01
C GLN A 185 -12.72 -3.22 -20.27
N LYS A 186 -11.40 -3.28 -20.24
CA LYS A 186 -10.60 -3.86 -21.32
C LYS A 186 -10.52 -5.37 -21.14
N ILE A 187 -10.92 -6.11 -22.17
CA ILE A 187 -10.86 -7.57 -22.28
C ILE A 187 -9.94 -7.89 -23.46
N GLU A 188 -9.11 -8.92 -23.33
CA GLU A 188 -8.22 -9.33 -24.40
C GLU A 188 -8.69 -10.65 -25.02
N PHE A 189 -8.87 -10.68 -26.33
CA PHE A 189 -9.32 -11.86 -27.06
C PHE A 189 -8.15 -12.61 -27.69
N PHE A 190 -8.22 -13.93 -27.66
CA PHE A 190 -7.22 -14.83 -28.21
C PHE A 190 -7.86 -15.92 -29.04
N SER A 191 -7.19 -16.29 -30.14
CA SER A 191 -7.55 -17.43 -30.98
C SER A 191 -9.01 -17.40 -31.45
N VAL A 192 -9.53 -16.20 -31.76
CA VAL A 192 -10.90 -16.03 -32.28
C VAL A 192 -10.86 -16.00 -33.80
N ASP A 193 -11.13 -17.14 -34.43
CA ASP A 193 -11.08 -17.26 -35.89
C ASP A 193 -12.48 -17.47 -36.50
N GLY A 194 -12.52 -17.46 -37.83
CA GLY A 194 -13.73 -17.75 -38.62
C GLY A 194 -14.57 -16.54 -39.03
N PHE A 195 -14.14 -15.32 -38.68
CA PHE A 195 -14.75 -14.06 -39.12
C PHE A 195 -13.83 -13.29 -40.06
N ALA A 196 -14.41 -12.50 -40.97
CA ALA A 196 -13.64 -11.60 -41.83
C ALA A 196 -12.88 -10.53 -41.02
N ASN A 197 -13.46 -10.06 -39.91
CA ASN A 197 -12.84 -9.10 -38.99
C ASN A 197 -12.60 -9.74 -37.61
N ASN A 198 -11.39 -10.28 -37.40
CA ASN A 198 -11.01 -10.93 -36.15
C ASN A 198 -10.98 -9.95 -34.96
N PRO A 199 -11.67 -10.24 -33.83
CA PRO A 199 -11.65 -9.40 -32.62
C PRO A 199 -10.43 -9.64 -31.71
N SER A 200 -9.40 -10.37 -32.15
CA SER A 200 -8.22 -10.66 -31.33
C SER A 200 -7.50 -9.40 -30.87
N GLY A 201 -6.97 -9.45 -29.66
CA GLY A 201 -6.31 -8.32 -29.00
C GLY A 201 -7.22 -7.60 -28.00
N LEU A 202 -6.78 -6.41 -27.60
CA LEU A 202 -7.34 -5.65 -26.50
C LEU A 202 -8.57 -4.84 -26.96
N ILE A 203 -9.74 -5.22 -26.46
CA ILE A 203 -11.02 -4.60 -26.81
C ILE A 203 -11.72 -4.08 -25.56
N VAL A 204 -12.27 -2.88 -25.66
CA VAL A 204 -13.13 -2.30 -24.64
C VAL A 204 -14.50 -2.98 -24.68
N ASN A 205 -14.90 -3.59 -23.56
CA ASN A 205 -16.24 -4.08 -23.37
C ASN A 205 -17.26 -2.93 -23.41
N HIS A 206 -18.34 -3.14 -24.15
CA HIS A 206 -19.40 -2.15 -24.25
C HIS A 206 -20.50 -2.36 -23.21
N LYS A 207 -20.85 -3.60 -22.85
CA LYS A 207 -21.89 -3.90 -21.85
C LYS A 207 -21.87 -5.37 -21.40
N PHE A 208 -22.09 -5.62 -20.11
CA PHE A 208 -22.43 -6.95 -19.58
C PHE A 208 -23.93 -7.22 -19.60
N TYR A 209 -24.33 -8.47 -19.85
CA TYR A 209 -25.72 -8.91 -19.73
C TYR A 209 -25.89 -9.70 -18.44
N ASN A 210 -26.76 -9.21 -17.55
CA ASN A 210 -27.20 -10.00 -16.42
C ASN A 210 -28.37 -10.89 -16.84
N ASP A 211 -28.08 -12.15 -17.14
CA ASP A 211 -29.06 -13.21 -17.38
C ASP A 211 -29.12 -14.22 -16.21
N GLY A 212 -28.56 -13.86 -15.06
CA GLY A 212 -28.39 -14.73 -13.89
C GLY A 212 -27.15 -15.64 -13.92
N PHE A 213 -26.47 -15.76 -15.07
CA PHE A 213 -25.25 -16.56 -15.21
C PHE A 213 -23.97 -15.73 -15.35
N TYR A 214 -24.12 -14.43 -15.60
CA TYR A 214 -23.04 -13.44 -15.71
C TYR A 214 -21.94 -13.83 -16.73
N ASN A 215 -22.26 -14.70 -17.69
CA ASN A 215 -21.31 -15.22 -18.67
C ASN A 215 -21.46 -14.60 -20.06
N LYS A 216 -22.24 -13.51 -20.19
CA LYS A 216 -22.56 -12.86 -21.46
C LYS A 216 -22.21 -11.38 -21.45
N PHE A 217 -21.60 -10.92 -22.53
CA PHE A 217 -21.29 -9.50 -22.74
C PHE A 217 -21.30 -9.13 -24.22
N ARG A 218 -21.23 -7.83 -24.52
CA ARG A 218 -21.13 -7.32 -25.90
C ARG A 218 -19.95 -6.37 -26.05
N ILE A 219 -19.23 -6.50 -27.14
CA ILE A 219 -18.19 -5.57 -27.56
C ILE A 219 -18.66 -4.74 -28.75
N ARG A 220 -18.17 -3.50 -28.86
CA ARG A 220 -18.37 -2.69 -30.07
C ARG A 220 -17.35 -3.13 -31.12
N HIS A 221 -17.68 -4.17 -31.87
CA HIS A 221 -16.86 -4.74 -32.92
C HIS A 221 -17.77 -5.32 -34.01
N SER A 222 -17.43 -5.06 -35.27
CA SER A 222 -18.15 -5.60 -36.44
C SER A 222 -17.40 -6.81 -36.96
N LEU A 223 -17.96 -8.01 -36.79
CA LEU A 223 -17.34 -9.26 -37.21
C LEU A 223 -17.45 -9.48 -38.73
N SER A 224 -18.49 -8.89 -39.34
CA SER A 224 -18.81 -9.04 -40.77
C SER A 224 -19.17 -10.50 -41.11
N THR A 225 -18.82 -10.99 -42.29
CA THR A 225 -19.12 -12.36 -42.72
C THR A 225 -18.30 -13.39 -41.95
N GLY A 226 -18.89 -14.58 -41.75
CA GLY A 226 -18.23 -15.72 -41.11
C GLY A 226 -18.97 -16.26 -39.88
N SER A 227 -18.35 -17.22 -39.22
CA SER A 227 -18.88 -17.87 -38.02
C SER A 227 -17.74 -18.33 -37.12
N TYR A 228 -17.93 -18.20 -35.81
CA TYR A 228 -16.95 -18.64 -34.83
C TYR A 228 -16.77 -20.16 -34.87
N SER A 229 -15.53 -20.61 -35.03
CA SER A 229 -15.17 -22.03 -35.14
C SER A 229 -14.88 -22.72 -33.80
N GLY A 230 -14.97 -22.00 -32.67
CA GLY A 230 -14.58 -22.51 -31.35
C GLY A 230 -13.09 -22.29 -31.03
N GLY A 231 -12.67 -22.70 -29.83
CA GLY A 231 -11.26 -22.73 -29.39
C GLY A 231 -10.68 -21.40 -28.87
N GLY A 232 -11.28 -20.27 -29.24
CA GLY A 232 -10.93 -18.95 -28.68
C GLY A 232 -11.26 -18.78 -27.20
N TYR A 233 -10.55 -17.86 -26.55
CA TYR A 233 -10.75 -17.48 -25.16
C TYR A 233 -10.58 -15.98 -24.97
N ILE A 234 -11.03 -15.47 -23.83
CA ILE A 234 -10.73 -14.11 -23.38
C ILE A 234 -9.85 -14.12 -22.14
N ARG A 235 -9.20 -12.99 -21.89
CA ARG A 235 -8.67 -12.62 -20.59
C ARG A 235 -9.40 -11.39 -20.07
N ALA A 236 -10.02 -11.52 -18.90
CA ALA A 236 -10.61 -10.40 -18.17
C ALA A 236 -9.76 -10.12 -16.91
N TYR A 237 -9.54 -8.85 -16.64
CA TYR A 237 -8.59 -8.38 -15.65
C TYR A 237 -9.33 -7.73 -14.47
N TYR A 238 -9.40 -8.43 -13.33
CA TYR A 238 -10.06 -7.93 -12.13
C TYR A 238 -9.06 -7.38 -11.12
N GLN A 239 -9.21 -6.11 -10.72
CA GLN A 239 -8.38 -5.50 -9.67
C GLN A 239 -8.48 -6.26 -8.34
N SER A 240 -9.65 -6.79 -7.99
CA SER A 240 -9.86 -7.53 -6.74
C SER A 240 -9.01 -8.80 -6.67
N TYR A 241 -8.70 -9.42 -7.80
CA TYR A 241 -7.84 -10.59 -7.86
C TYR A 241 -6.38 -10.23 -8.08
N SER A 242 -6.09 -9.26 -8.95
CA SER A 242 -4.73 -8.81 -9.23
C SER A 242 -4.05 -8.20 -7.99
N HIS A 243 -4.76 -7.40 -7.18
CA HIS A 243 -4.15 -6.82 -5.97
C HIS A 243 -3.78 -7.91 -4.95
N ALA A 244 -4.61 -8.94 -4.80
CA ALA A 244 -4.33 -10.06 -3.91
C ALA A 244 -3.10 -10.83 -4.41
N TYR A 245 -3.02 -11.11 -5.71
CA TYR A 245 -1.86 -11.75 -6.34
C TYR A 245 -0.56 -10.94 -6.13
N ILE A 246 -0.59 -9.63 -6.36
CA ILE A 246 0.56 -8.74 -6.12
C ILE A 246 0.95 -8.73 -4.63
N ALA A 247 -0.03 -8.70 -3.73
CA ALA A 247 0.21 -8.74 -2.30
C ALA A 247 0.86 -10.05 -1.84
N GLY A 248 0.47 -11.18 -2.46
CA GLY A 248 1.12 -12.48 -2.27
C GLY A 248 2.60 -12.43 -2.60
N LYS A 249 2.96 -11.86 -3.75
CA LYS A 249 4.36 -11.68 -4.16
C LYS A 249 5.14 -10.82 -3.16
N LEU A 250 4.56 -9.72 -2.69
CA LEU A 250 5.20 -8.85 -1.69
C LEU A 250 5.43 -9.57 -0.35
N ALA A 251 4.45 -10.33 0.12
CA ALA A 251 4.59 -11.16 1.31
C ALA A 251 5.70 -12.21 1.13
N ALA A 252 5.80 -12.83 -0.05
CA ALA A 252 6.87 -13.75 -0.36
C ALA A 252 8.25 -13.09 -0.30
N ILE A 253 8.45 -11.88 -0.85
CA ILE A 253 9.73 -11.14 -0.70
C ILE A 253 10.04 -10.93 0.79
N LYS A 254 9.05 -10.39 1.52
CA LYS A 254 9.21 -10.02 2.92
C LYS A 254 9.63 -11.22 3.78
N ASP A 255 8.93 -12.34 3.64
CA ASP A 255 9.16 -13.54 4.44
C ASP A 255 10.47 -14.23 4.03
N SER A 256 10.82 -14.21 2.74
CA SER A 256 12.08 -14.79 2.23
C SER A 256 13.32 -14.09 2.76
N LEU A 257 13.26 -12.77 2.86
CA LEU A 257 14.38 -11.93 3.25
C LEU A 257 14.33 -11.54 4.74
N ASN A 258 13.25 -11.91 5.44
CA ASN A 258 12.95 -11.46 6.79
C ASN A 258 13.09 -9.93 6.94
N CYS A 259 12.57 -9.18 5.96
CA CYS A 259 12.74 -7.72 5.89
C CYS A 259 11.46 -6.95 6.26
N SER A 260 11.55 -5.62 6.24
CA SER A 260 10.40 -4.74 6.44
C SER A 260 9.52 -4.66 5.20
N TRP A 261 8.28 -4.18 5.34
CA TRP A 261 7.42 -3.89 4.19
C TRP A 261 8.00 -2.83 3.26
N TRP A 262 8.72 -1.85 3.81
CA TRP A 262 9.45 -0.86 3.03
C TRP A 262 10.44 -1.54 2.09
N GLU A 263 11.30 -2.39 2.64
CA GLU A 263 12.34 -3.04 1.86
C GLU A 263 11.74 -3.97 0.80
N ALA A 264 10.73 -4.78 1.16
CA ALA A 264 10.03 -5.65 0.22
C ALA A 264 9.41 -4.84 -0.95
N ARG A 265 8.73 -3.74 -0.65
CA ARG A 265 8.18 -2.83 -1.68
C ARG A 265 9.26 -2.18 -2.51
N TYR A 266 10.32 -1.67 -1.88
CA TYR A 266 11.41 -1.00 -2.58
C TYR A 266 12.07 -1.93 -3.60
N ARG A 267 12.43 -3.15 -3.18
CA ARG A 267 12.97 -4.20 -4.05
C ARG A 267 12.04 -4.47 -5.22
N MET A 268 10.74 -4.61 -4.96
CA MET A 268 9.73 -4.81 -6.00
C MET A 268 9.66 -3.63 -6.98
N ARG A 269 9.74 -2.39 -6.52
CA ARG A 269 9.75 -1.19 -7.39
C ARG A 269 10.95 -1.19 -8.33
N GLN A 270 12.13 -1.49 -7.80
CA GLN A 270 13.37 -1.47 -8.59
C GLN A 270 13.42 -2.57 -9.66
N THR A 271 12.70 -3.67 -9.46
CA THR A 271 12.79 -4.88 -10.29
C THR A 271 11.52 -5.19 -11.09
N ALA A 272 10.44 -4.45 -10.85
CA ALA A 272 9.25 -4.51 -11.70
C ALA A 272 9.58 -4.11 -13.14
N SER A 273 8.67 -4.39 -14.08
CA SER A 273 8.94 -4.27 -15.52
C SER A 273 9.34 -2.87 -16.02
N HIS A 274 9.25 -1.82 -15.21
CA HIS A 274 9.75 -0.48 -15.53
C HIS A 274 11.08 -0.13 -14.87
N GLU A 275 11.75 -1.09 -14.24
CA GLU A 275 13.13 -0.96 -13.74
C GLU A 275 13.31 0.23 -12.78
N GLY A 276 12.39 0.38 -11.81
CA GLY A 276 12.42 1.50 -10.86
C GLY A 276 11.87 2.83 -11.39
N ASN A 277 11.49 2.91 -12.66
CA ASN A 277 10.90 4.12 -13.23
C ASN A 277 9.37 4.12 -13.06
N PHE A 278 8.85 5.15 -12.41
CA PHE A 278 7.41 5.30 -12.24
C PHE A 278 6.75 5.86 -13.51
N ASN A 279 5.71 5.19 -13.97
CA ASN A 279 4.80 5.64 -15.03
C ASN A 279 3.42 5.96 -14.42
N GLU A 280 2.80 7.06 -14.83
CA GLU A 280 1.53 7.48 -14.22
C GLU A 280 0.33 6.55 -14.50
N PHE A 281 0.38 5.75 -15.57
CA PHE A 281 -0.68 4.80 -15.93
C PHE A 281 -0.40 3.42 -15.36
N ASP A 282 0.86 3.02 -15.37
CA ASP A 282 1.30 1.64 -15.14
C ASP A 282 2.08 1.46 -13.82
N GLY A 283 2.33 2.54 -13.10
CA GLY A 283 3.19 2.53 -11.91
C GLY A 283 4.62 2.11 -12.24
N TYR A 284 5.20 1.30 -11.37
CA TYR A 284 6.50 0.66 -11.61
C TYR A 284 6.41 -0.56 -12.53
N GLY A 285 5.21 -0.89 -13.02
CA GLY A 285 4.98 -1.99 -13.94
C GLY A 285 4.62 -3.30 -13.24
N LYS A 286 4.87 -4.40 -13.95
CA LYS A 286 4.56 -5.76 -13.50
C LYS A 286 5.60 -6.27 -12.49
N PRO A 287 5.18 -6.73 -11.29
CA PRO A 287 6.07 -7.31 -10.28
C PRO A 287 6.82 -8.56 -10.74
N ASP A 288 8.14 -8.55 -10.59
CA ASP A 288 9.03 -9.71 -10.74
C ASP A 288 9.50 -10.19 -9.35
N LEU A 289 8.91 -11.28 -8.87
CA LEU A 289 9.18 -11.82 -7.54
C LEU A 289 10.62 -12.32 -7.42
N SER A 290 11.10 -13.05 -8.43
CA SER A 290 12.45 -13.63 -8.43
C SER A 290 13.51 -12.54 -8.47
N ALA A 291 13.36 -11.54 -9.34
CA ALA A 291 14.28 -10.41 -9.40
C ALA A 291 14.29 -9.60 -8.09
N ALA A 292 13.13 -9.36 -7.47
CA ALA A 292 13.04 -8.62 -6.22
C ALA A 292 13.74 -9.33 -5.05
N ILE A 293 13.60 -10.65 -4.93
CA ILE A 293 14.29 -11.45 -3.91
C ILE A 293 15.81 -11.41 -4.13
N ASN A 294 16.24 -11.49 -5.39
CA ASN A 294 17.66 -11.48 -5.78
C ASN A 294 18.25 -10.07 -5.93
N PHE A 295 17.49 -9.02 -5.63
CA PHE A 295 17.95 -7.64 -5.75
C PHE A 295 19.16 -7.40 -4.84
N SER A 296 20.27 -6.94 -5.43
CA SER A 296 21.54 -6.70 -4.74
C SER A 296 21.91 -5.22 -4.62
N GLY A 297 21.02 -4.32 -5.02
CA GLY A 297 21.24 -2.89 -4.89
C GLY A 297 21.12 -2.42 -3.44
N GLU A 298 21.55 -1.19 -3.19
CA GLU A 298 21.41 -0.56 -1.87
C GLU A 298 19.94 -0.37 -1.51
N ILE A 299 19.58 -0.73 -0.28
CA ILE A 299 18.24 -0.49 0.26
C ILE A 299 18.29 0.85 1.01
N PRO A 300 17.64 1.91 0.52
CA PRO A 300 17.56 3.18 1.25
C PRO A 300 16.81 2.97 2.57
N GLU A 301 17.12 3.81 3.56
CA GLU A 301 16.38 3.81 4.82
C GLU A 301 14.88 4.03 4.58
N ASP A 302 14.05 3.37 5.39
CA ASP A 302 12.60 3.52 5.31
C ASP A 302 12.25 4.99 5.58
N PRO A 303 11.74 5.75 4.58
CA PRO A 303 11.41 7.16 4.75
C PRO A 303 10.25 7.38 5.73
N PHE A 304 9.59 6.30 6.14
CA PHE A 304 8.51 6.29 7.12
C PHE A 304 8.94 5.84 8.51
N LYS A 305 10.19 5.43 8.70
CA LYS A 305 10.72 5.20 10.03
C LYS A 305 10.95 6.54 10.72
N LEU A 306 10.62 6.62 12.00
CA LEU A 306 10.96 7.80 12.78
C LEU A 306 12.49 7.94 12.84
N GLY A 307 13.00 9.04 12.30
CA GLY A 307 14.42 9.35 12.23
C GLY A 307 15.03 9.66 13.60
N GLN A 308 16.30 10.05 13.60
CA GLN A 308 16.97 10.48 14.83
C GLN A 308 16.61 11.92 15.19
N VAL A 309 16.54 12.19 16.51
CA VAL A 309 16.35 13.55 17.02
C VAL A 309 17.52 14.44 16.60
N GLY A 310 17.20 15.59 16.02
CA GLY A 310 18.20 16.58 15.59
C GLY A 310 18.56 17.59 16.68
N VAL A 311 19.11 18.72 16.27
CA VAL A 311 19.58 19.76 17.19
C VAL A 311 18.41 20.64 17.65
N LEU A 312 18.39 20.95 18.95
CA LEU A 312 17.58 22.03 19.51
C LEU A 312 18.47 23.23 19.79
N THR A 313 17.98 24.41 19.45
CA THR A 313 18.54 25.69 19.84
C THR A 313 17.52 26.45 20.66
N ALA A 314 17.98 27.12 21.71
CA ALA A 314 17.17 28.02 22.50
C ALA A 314 17.96 29.30 22.74
N THR A 315 17.32 30.44 22.50
CA THR A 315 17.92 31.75 22.76
C THR A 315 16.94 32.59 23.56
N ARG A 316 17.47 33.33 24.54
CA ARG A 316 16.67 34.23 25.37
C ARG A 316 16.92 35.67 24.95
N ARG A 317 15.84 36.43 24.74
CA ARG A 317 15.85 37.89 24.61
C ARG A 317 14.79 38.45 25.55
N ASP A 318 15.23 39.21 26.55
CA ASP A 318 14.39 39.80 27.59
C ASP A 318 13.52 38.76 28.35
N ASN A 319 12.21 38.85 28.16
CA ASN A 319 11.18 38.00 28.73
C ASN A 319 10.68 36.93 27.74
N LYS A 320 11.38 36.71 26.63
CA LYS A 320 11.03 35.71 25.62
C LYS A 320 12.16 34.69 25.46
N VAL A 321 11.78 33.44 25.27
CA VAL A 321 12.67 32.39 24.76
C VAL A 321 12.20 32.00 23.37
N SER A 322 13.12 32.07 22.42
CA SER A 322 12.94 31.57 21.05
C SER A 322 13.61 30.21 20.97
N ILE A 323 12.86 29.19 20.59
CA ILE A 323 13.31 27.81 20.43
C ILE A 323 13.19 27.47 18.95
N ALA A 324 14.19 26.82 18.40
CA ALA A 324 14.12 26.21 17.08
C ALA A 324 14.75 24.83 17.13
N PHE A 325 14.09 23.83 16.55
CA PHE A 325 14.61 22.48 16.49
C PHE A 325 14.48 21.89 15.09
N ASP A 326 15.41 21.00 14.74
CA ASP A 326 15.44 20.34 13.44
C ASP A 326 14.23 19.41 13.28
N THR A 327 13.68 19.34 12.07
CA THR A 327 12.66 18.35 11.74
C THR A 327 13.25 16.95 11.70
N VAL A 328 12.53 15.96 12.21
CA VAL A 328 12.91 14.55 12.21
C VAL A 328 12.17 13.83 11.08
N PRO A 329 12.87 13.13 10.15
CA PRO A 329 12.23 12.34 9.10
C PRO A 329 11.17 11.40 9.67
N GLY A 330 10.03 11.30 8.98
CA GLY A 330 8.92 10.43 9.39
C GLY A 330 8.12 10.90 10.61
N ALA A 331 8.51 11.96 11.30
CA ALA A 331 7.73 12.52 12.42
C ALA A 331 6.46 13.22 11.93
N ILE A 332 5.37 13.03 12.67
CA ILE A 332 4.08 13.74 12.44
C ILE A 332 3.78 14.74 13.56
N LEU A 333 4.48 14.61 14.69
CA LEU A 333 4.26 15.40 15.90
C LEU A 333 5.57 15.56 16.67
N TYR A 334 5.69 16.66 17.40
CA TYR A 334 6.81 16.95 18.29
C TYR A 334 6.27 17.38 19.64
N GLU A 335 6.92 16.93 20.71
CA GLU A 335 6.66 17.36 22.08
C GLU A 335 7.87 18.13 22.59
N LEU A 336 7.64 19.37 23.02
CA LEU A 336 8.65 20.24 23.61
C LEU A 336 8.46 20.34 25.12
N TYR A 337 9.54 20.20 25.86
CA TYR A 337 9.55 20.18 27.32
C TYR A 337 10.44 21.26 27.92
N ASP A 338 10.14 21.66 29.15
CA ASP A 338 10.96 22.48 30.04
C ASP A 338 10.98 21.82 31.42
N ASN A 339 12.17 21.39 31.88
CA ASN A 339 12.34 20.72 33.16
C ASN A 339 11.35 19.54 33.35
N SER A 340 11.20 18.73 32.30
CA SER A 340 10.28 17.58 32.23
C SER A 340 8.78 17.94 32.24
N VAL A 341 8.42 19.22 32.14
CA VAL A 341 7.04 19.66 31.94
C VAL A 341 6.79 19.88 30.45
N LEU A 342 5.78 19.21 29.89
CA LEU A 342 5.36 19.42 28.50
C LEU A 342 4.88 20.85 28.33
N LEU A 343 5.55 21.61 27.46
CA LEU A 343 5.20 22.99 27.13
C LEU A 343 4.23 23.05 25.96
N GLN A 344 4.54 22.31 24.90
CA GLN A 344 3.80 22.40 23.65
C GLN A 344 3.94 21.11 22.84
N THR A 345 2.84 20.78 22.17
CA THR A 345 2.80 19.78 21.10
C THR A 345 2.69 20.50 19.76
N VAL A 346 3.55 20.17 18.81
CA VAL A 346 3.54 20.72 17.44
C VAL A 346 3.22 19.60 16.47
N THR A 347 2.13 19.73 15.71
CA THR A 347 1.80 18.80 14.63
C THR A 347 2.45 19.30 13.35
N GLN A 348 3.22 18.44 12.68
CA GLN A 348 3.79 18.76 11.38
C GLN A 348 2.80 18.33 10.30
N SER A 349 2.43 19.24 9.40
CA SER A 349 1.69 18.82 8.22
C SER A 349 2.67 18.14 7.26
N LEU A 350 2.29 16.98 6.71
CA LEU A 350 3.11 16.25 5.73
C LEU A 350 3.46 17.09 4.49
N ALA A 351 2.74 18.20 4.24
CA ALA A 351 3.04 19.13 3.16
C ALA A 351 4.19 20.11 3.47
N THR A 352 4.54 20.29 4.75
CA THR A 352 5.60 21.24 5.18
C THR A 352 6.92 20.57 5.54
N SER A 353 6.97 19.24 5.61
CA SER A 353 8.19 18.47 5.95
C SER A 353 9.34 18.61 4.96
N TYR A 354 9.11 19.15 3.77
CA TYR A 354 10.14 19.32 2.73
C TYR A 354 10.66 20.77 2.57
N ILE A 355 10.08 21.76 3.25
CA ILE A 355 10.36 23.18 2.93
C ILE A 355 11.14 23.91 4.03
N THR A 356 11.08 23.46 5.29
CA THR A 356 11.82 24.10 6.39
C THR A 356 12.56 23.08 7.23
N SER A 357 13.90 23.21 7.31
CA SER A 357 14.76 22.34 8.12
C SER A 357 14.55 22.47 9.63
N GLN A 358 13.87 23.53 10.08
CA GLN A 358 13.64 23.82 11.50
C GLN A 358 12.23 24.31 11.78
N ILE A 359 11.72 24.00 12.97
CA ILE A 359 10.44 24.47 13.51
C ILE A 359 10.71 25.57 14.56
N PRO A 360 10.37 26.84 14.27
CA PRO A 360 10.55 27.93 15.21
C PRO A 360 9.34 28.10 16.16
N LEU A 361 9.61 28.30 17.44
CA LEU A 361 8.61 28.57 18.48
C LEU A 361 9.09 29.72 19.39
N VAL A 362 8.15 30.53 19.89
CA VAL A 362 8.46 31.64 20.80
C VAL A 362 7.53 31.59 22.01
N PHE A 363 8.13 31.56 23.20
CA PHE A 363 7.42 31.48 24.47
C PHE A 363 7.62 32.75 25.29
N ASN A 364 6.54 33.25 25.90
CA ASN A 364 6.62 34.28 26.92
C ASN A 364 6.97 33.64 28.27
N THR A 365 8.03 34.11 28.89
CA THR A 365 8.58 33.56 30.13
C THR A 365 7.92 34.16 31.37
N GLN A 366 6.61 34.38 31.32
CA GLN A 366 5.87 34.95 32.46
C GLN A 366 5.82 33.99 33.66
N ARG A 367 6.28 32.75 33.50
CA ARG A 367 6.35 31.74 34.56
C ARG A 367 7.75 31.69 35.20
N ASN A 368 7.79 32.13 36.45
CA ASN A 368 8.53 31.52 37.57
C ASN A 368 9.89 32.08 38.01
N LYS A 369 10.21 31.61 39.22
CA LYS A 369 10.94 32.21 40.34
C LYS A 369 12.43 32.43 40.05
N ARG A 370 13.01 33.42 40.74
CA ARG A 370 14.44 33.75 40.74
C ARG A 370 15.32 32.49 40.81
N GLY A 371 16.31 32.39 39.93
CA GLY A 371 17.43 31.44 40.07
C GLY A 371 17.15 30.02 39.59
N VAL A 372 15.99 29.76 38.98
CA VAL A 372 15.69 28.44 38.40
C VAL A 372 16.36 28.33 37.02
N ARG A 373 17.08 27.23 36.80
CA ARG A 373 17.60 26.82 35.48
C ARG A 373 16.47 26.14 34.72
N HIS A 374 16.32 26.49 33.45
CA HIS A 374 15.34 25.87 32.55
C HIS A 374 16.08 25.05 31.51
N ASP A 375 15.79 23.75 31.47
CA ASP A 375 16.37 22.81 30.53
C ASP A 375 15.32 22.43 29.48
N TYR A 376 15.48 22.99 28.29
CA TYR A 376 14.62 22.71 27.15
C TYR A 376 15.11 21.49 26.38
N TRP A 377 14.19 20.63 25.99
CA TRP A 377 14.44 19.50 25.09
C TRP A 377 13.17 19.16 24.35
N TYR A 378 13.30 18.46 23.23
CA TYR A 378 12.17 17.98 22.47
C TYR A 378 12.36 16.50 22.13
N ARG A 379 11.25 15.85 21.76
CA ARG A 379 11.27 14.57 21.09
C ARG A 379 10.28 14.61 19.93
N ALA A 380 10.58 13.85 18.89
CA ALA A 380 9.67 13.64 17.79
C ALA A 380 8.85 12.38 18.02
N LEU A 381 7.62 12.40 17.54
CA LEU A 381 6.67 11.31 17.67
C LEU A 381 6.12 10.96 16.29
N ARG A 382 5.96 9.66 16.10
CA ARG A 382 5.16 9.08 15.05
C ARG A 382 4.29 8.00 15.66
N LEU A 383 3.07 8.37 16.03
CA LEU A 383 2.06 7.47 16.60
C LEU A 383 2.54 6.93 17.95
N SER A 384 2.90 5.64 18.04
CA SER A 384 3.48 5.00 19.22
C SER A 384 5.01 5.00 19.22
N GLU A 385 5.66 5.40 18.13
CA GLU A 385 7.11 5.58 18.08
C GLU A 385 7.49 6.96 18.63
N GLU A 386 8.53 7.01 19.47
CA GLU A 386 9.13 8.23 19.97
C GLU A 386 10.65 8.19 19.78
N THR A 387 11.24 9.33 19.46
CA THR A 387 12.69 9.46 19.51
C THR A 387 13.17 9.54 20.96
N PRO A 388 14.44 9.21 21.23
CA PRO A 388 15.09 9.65 22.46
C PRO A 388 14.96 11.17 22.65
N GLU A 389 15.14 11.63 23.90
CA GLU A 389 15.21 13.06 24.21
C GLU A 389 16.33 13.72 23.38
N SER A 390 16.04 14.90 22.82
CA SER A 390 17.10 15.74 22.26
C SER A 390 18.10 16.13 23.34
N LYS A 391 19.30 16.54 22.93
CA LYS A 391 20.23 17.19 23.85
C LYS A 391 19.55 18.40 24.51
N LYS A 392 19.64 18.48 25.85
CA LYS A 392 19.08 19.58 26.65
C LYS A 392 19.82 20.89 26.39
N VAL A 393 19.08 21.96 26.19
CA VAL A 393 19.61 23.33 26.12
C VAL A 393 19.16 24.11 27.35
N SER A 394 20.14 24.53 28.13
CA SER A 394 19.91 25.20 29.41
C SER A 394 19.94 26.70 29.26
N ILE A 395 18.86 27.37 29.65
CA ILE A 395 18.76 28.83 29.69
C ILE A 395 18.64 29.27 31.14
N PRO A 396 19.60 30.04 31.66
CA PRO A 396 19.50 30.55 33.01
C PRO A 396 18.58 31.77 33.08
N TYR A 397 17.68 31.76 34.07
CA TYR A 397 16.79 32.87 34.34
C TYR A 397 17.39 33.84 35.37
N TYR A 398 18.35 34.65 34.90
CA TYR A 398 18.88 35.76 35.69
C TYR A 398 17.97 36.98 35.64
N LYS A 399 17.90 37.69 36.77
CA LYS A 399 17.29 39.02 36.84
C LYS A 399 18.30 40.00 36.25
N PHE A 400 17.95 40.67 35.16
CA PHE A 400 18.59 41.95 34.87
C PHE A 400 18.24 42.86 36.04
N ARG A 401 19.18 43.07 36.97
CA ARG A 401 19.09 44.20 37.89
C ARG A 401 18.99 45.41 36.96
N LYS A 402 17.90 46.18 37.03
CA LYS A 402 17.90 47.53 36.45
C LYS A 402 19.09 48.23 37.09
N ILE A 403 20.22 48.28 36.38
CA ILE A 403 21.34 49.13 36.77
C ILE A 403 20.77 50.53 36.55
N LYS A 404 20.42 51.20 37.64
CA LYS A 404 20.21 52.65 37.58
C LYS A 404 21.57 53.22 37.21
N LEU A 405 21.78 53.52 35.93
CA LEU A 405 22.85 54.43 35.53
C LEU A 405 22.57 55.74 36.28
N ARG A 406 23.49 56.12 37.16
CA ARG A 406 23.45 57.39 37.89
C ARG A 406 23.98 58.49 36.98
#